data_AF-A0A7X7P734-F1
#
_entry.id   AF-A0A7X7P734-F1
#
_cell.length_a   1.000
_cell.length_b   1.000
_cell.length_c   1.000
_cell.angle_alpha   90.00
_cell.angle_beta   90.00
_cell.angle_gamma   90.00
#
_symmetry.space_group_name_H-M   'P 1'
#
loop_
_entity.id
_entity.type
_entity.pdbx_description
1 polymer ?
#
loop_
_entity_poly.entity_id
_entity_poly.type
_entity_poly.pdbx_seq_one_letter_code
_entity_poly.pdbx_strand_id
1 'polypeptide(L)'
;MKMTKWILLGLCSLVFFGCANRYSSPILIERGEGRKEYEREYFAIKESMGIDKRLKDVFKQGYIEEGMTNDMVNLLWGPPDRETNDGRIWEYYTREGKLITRLLWKNPEQARLKGYENELVLESIEGDRYGGSPAPTSKSYSNY
;
A
#
# COMPACT_ATOMS: atom_id res chain seq x y z
N MET A 1 40.36 32.50 26.60
CA MET A 1 39.93 31.10 26.39
C MET A 1 38.50 30.84 26.92
N LYS A 2 37.45 31.45 26.34
CA LYS A 2 36.05 31.20 26.76
C LYS A 2 35.04 31.01 25.59
N MET A 3 35.45 31.19 24.34
CA MET A 3 34.54 31.10 23.17
C MET A 3 34.48 29.72 22.50
N THR A 4 35.45 28.83 22.74
CA THR A 4 35.47 27.49 22.13
C THR A 4 34.37 26.56 22.66
N LYS A 5 33.83 26.81 23.85
CA LYS A 5 32.77 25.97 24.45
C LYS A 5 31.40 26.14 23.77
N TRP A 6 31.13 27.29 23.16
CA TRP A 6 29.85 27.58 22.51
C TRP A 6 29.76 27.02 21.09
N ILE A 7 30.89 26.96 20.38
CA ILE A 7 30.97 26.36 19.04
C ILE A 7 30.77 24.83 19.12
N LEU A 8 31.29 24.19 20.17
CA LEU A 8 31.13 22.74 20.37
C LEU A 8 29.66 22.36 20.66
N LEU A 9 28.92 23.19 21.39
CA LEU A 9 27.50 22.98 21.70
C LEU A 9 26.60 23.18 20.47
N GLY A 10 26.94 24.11 19.58
CA GLY A 10 26.23 24.31 18.32
C GLY A 10 26.46 23.18 17.30
N LEU A 11 27.60 22.49 17.36
CA LEU A 11 27.88 21.36 16.46
C LEU A 11 27.11 20.09 16.89
N CYS A 12 26.92 19.87 18.20
CA CYS A 12 26.16 18.73 18.71
C CYS A 12 24.65 18.82 18.40
N SER A 13 24.06 20.01 18.33
CA SER A 13 22.64 20.16 18.02
C SER A 13 22.30 19.85 16.55
N LEU A 14 23.25 20.06 15.62
CA LEU A 14 23.08 19.72 14.19
C LEU A 14 23.05 18.20 13.93
N VAL A 15 23.72 17.39 14.76
CA VAL A 15 23.73 15.92 14.60
C VAL A 15 22.38 15.31 15.05
N PHE A 16 21.69 15.91 16.01
CA PHE A 16 20.37 15.42 16.46
C PHE A 16 19.24 15.70 15.46
N PHE A 17 19.30 16.81 14.71
CA PHE A 17 18.29 17.10 13.67
C PHE A 17 18.54 16.33 12.36
N GLY A 18 19.77 15.88 12.10
CA GLY A 18 20.09 15.09 10.90
C GLY A 18 19.56 13.65 10.90
N CYS A 19 19.34 13.05 12.08
CA CYS A 19 18.79 11.69 12.20
C CYS A 19 17.25 11.64 12.31
N ALA A 20 16.56 12.79 12.33
CA ALA A 20 15.10 12.84 12.38
C ALA A 20 14.45 12.62 11.00
N ASN A 21 15.21 12.77 9.91
CA ASN A 21 14.81 12.27 8.60
C ASN A 21 15.09 10.75 8.56
N ARG A 22 14.25 9.99 9.26
CA ARG A 22 13.96 8.63 8.81
C ARG A 22 13.45 8.80 7.39
N TYR A 23 14.30 8.43 6.43
CA TYR A 23 13.91 8.24 5.05
C TYR A 23 12.72 7.29 5.05
N SER A 24 11.51 7.86 5.07
CA SER A 24 10.30 7.12 4.78
C SER A 24 10.49 6.65 3.36
N SER A 25 10.73 5.36 3.17
CA SER A 25 10.65 4.74 1.86
C SER A 25 9.36 5.20 1.19
N PRO A 26 9.35 5.42 -0.13
CA PRO A 26 8.14 5.88 -0.82
C PRO A 26 6.99 4.96 -0.42
N ILE A 27 5.94 5.59 0.09
CA ILE A 27 4.69 4.96 0.47
C ILE A 27 4.24 4.14 -0.74
N LEU A 28 3.83 2.88 -0.56
CA LEU A 28 3.45 1.99 -1.67
C LEU A 28 2.35 2.61 -2.55
N ILE A 29 1.47 3.42 -1.96
CA ILE A 29 0.44 4.22 -2.67
C ILE A 29 1.05 5.18 -3.71
N GLU A 30 2.28 5.65 -3.52
CA GLU A 30 2.98 6.51 -4.48
C GLU A 30 3.63 5.72 -5.63
N ARG A 31 3.78 4.39 -5.50
CA ARG A 31 4.33 3.51 -6.53
C ARG A 31 3.28 3.02 -7.52
N GLY A 32 2.06 2.75 -7.04
CA GLY A 32 0.97 2.32 -7.91
C GLY A 32 0.39 3.46 -8.74
N GLU A 33 -0.42 3.11 -9.74
CA GLU A 33 -1.17 4.06 -10.55
C GLU A 33 -2.27 4.81 -9.77
N GLY A 34 -2.39 4.59 -8.46
CA GLY A 34 -3.32 5.23 -7.53
C GLY A 34 -3.37 6.77 -7.59
N ARG A 35 -2.45 7.45 -8.28
CA ARG A 35 -2.56 8.89 -8.60
C ARG A 35 -3.61 9.23 -9.65
N LYS A 36 -3.98 8.28 -10.52
CA LYS A 36 -4.93 8.51 -11.60
C LYS A 36 -6.32 8.05 -11.16
N GLU A 37 -7.02 8.94 -10.47
CA GLU A 37 -8.40 8.72 -9.99
C GLU A 37 -9.32 8.19 -11.09
N TYR A 38 -9.11 8.63 -12.34
CA TYR A 38 -9.86 8.18 -13.51
C TYR A 38 -9.70 6.69 -13.85
N GLU A 39 -8.52 6.07 -13.66
CA GLU A 39 -8.30 4.64 -13.96
C GLU A 39 -8.97 3.77 -12.90
N ARG A 40 -8.94 4.22 -11.64
CA ARG A 40 -9.64 3.57 -10.53
C ARG A 40 -11.15 3.63 -10.69
N GLU A 41 -11.69 4.77 -11.11
CA GLU A 41 -13.12 4.91 -11.41
C GLU A 41 -13.54 4.05 -12.60
N TYR A 42 -12.75 4.01 -13.68
CA TYR A 42 -13.05 3.19 -14.84
C TYR A 42 -13.04 1.69 -14.50
N PHE A 43 -12.03 1.21 -13.77
CA PHE A 43 -11.95 -0.17 -13.29
C PHE A 43 -13.14 -0.51 -12.36
N ALA A 44 -13.48 0.40 -11.45
CA ALA A 44 -14.62 0.24 -10.56
C ALA A 44 -15.98 0.21 -11.29
N ILE A 45 -16.09 0.84 -12.46
CA ILE A 45 -17.34 0.89 -13.23
C ILE A 45 -17.45 -0.28 -14.22
N LYS A 46 -16.36 -0.66 -14.90
CA LYS A 46 -16.41 -1.61 -16.01
C LYS A 46 -15.90 -3.02 -15.68
N GLU A 47 -14.88 -3.13 -14.84
CA GLU A 47 -14.16 -4.41 -14.62
C GLU A 47 -14.51 -5.04 -13.28
N SER A 48 -15.00 -4.26 -12.32
CA SER A 48 -15.36 -4.76 -10.98
C SER A 48 -16.81 -5.26 -10.83
N MET A 49 -17.53 -5.62 -11.89
CA MET A 49 -18.84 -6.25 -11.71
C MET A 49 -18.67 -7.43 -10.72
N GLY A 50 -19.60 -7.60 -9.75
CA GLY A 50 -19.61 -8.67 -8.73
C GLY A 50 -18.50 -8.66 -7.66
N ILE A 51 -17.66 -7.62 -7.62
CA ILE A 51 -16.90 -7.28 -6.41
C ILE A 51 -17.84 -6.62 -5.40
N ASP A 52 -17.71 -6.95 -4.13
CA ASP A 52 -18.51 -6.34 -3.05
C ASP A 52 -18.39 -4.81 -3.11
N LYS A 53 -19.52 -4.11 -2.99
CA LYS A 53 -19.58 -2.64 -2.97
C LYS A 53 -18.59 -2.07 -1.95
N ARG A 54 -18.47 -2.71 -0.79
CA ARG A 54 -17.55 -2.34 0.28
C ARG A 54 -16.09 -2.31 -0.19
N LEU A 55 -15.65 -3.34 -0.90
CA LEU A 55 -14.28 -3.42 -1.44
C LEU A 55 -14.03 -2.36 -2.52
N LYS A 56 -15.05 -2.05 -3.34
CA LYS A 56 -14.95 -0.96 -4.33
C LYS A 56 -14.79 0.39 -3.67
N ASP A 57 -15.52 0.65 -2.59
CA ASP A 57 -15.46 1.91 -1.88
C ASP A 57 -14.09 2.11 -1.21
N VAL A 58 -13.54 1.05 -0.61
CA VAL A 58 -12.18 1.08 -0.03
C VAL A 58 -11.10 1.25 -1.12
N PHE A 59 -11.26 0.60 -2.26
CA PHE A 59 -10.35 0.75 -3.41
C PHE A 59 -10.35 2.18 -3.96
N LYS A 60 -11.53 2.81 -4.08
CA LYS A 60 -11.64 4.22 -4.47
C LYS A 60 -10.92 5.16 -3.50
N GLN A 61 -10.96 4.84 -2.20
CA GLN A 61 -10.24 5.59 -1.17
C GLN A 61 -8.70 5.39 -1.25
N GLY A 62 -8.22 4.45 -2.05
CA GLY A 62 -6.78 4.22 -2.25
C GLY A 62 -6.17 3.20 -1.29
N TYR A 63 -7.00 2.45 -0.56
CA TYR A 63 -6.54 1.45 0.40
C TYR A 63 -6.78 0.04 -0.12
N ILE A 64 -5.94 -0.90 0.32
CA ILE A 64 -6.13 -2.31 0.03
C ILE A 64 -6.93 -2.99 1.15
N GLU A 65 -7.65 -4.05 0.80
CA GLU A 65 -8.37 -4.87 1.76
C GLU A 65 -8.47 -6.33 1.32
N GLU A 66 -8.56 -7.23 2.30
CA GLU A 66 -8.80 -8.65 2.10
C GLU A 66 -10.02 -8.89 1.20
N GLY A 67 -9.87 -9.76 0.19
CA GLY A 67 -10.86 -10.03 -0.84
C GLY A 67 -10.72 -9.19 -2.12
N MET A 68 -9.83 -8.18 -2.13
CA MET A 68 -9.42 -7.50 -3.36
C MET A 68 -8.63 -8.45 -4.28
N THR A 69 -8.69 -8.19 -5.58
CA THR A 69 -7.97 -8.99 -6.57
C THR A 69 -6.54 -8.50 -6.77
N ASN A 70 -5.71 -9.32 -7.43
CA ASN A 70 -4.34 -8.95 -7.79
C ASN A 70 -4.31 -7.63 -8.57
N ASP A 71 -5.21 -7.47 -9.54
CA ASP A 71 -5.27 -6.27 -10.38
C ASP A 71 -5.61 -5.02 -9.57
N MET A 72 -6.56 -5.10 -8.64
CA MET A 72 -6.88 -3.98 -7.75
C MET A 72 -5.67 -3.56 -6.91
N VAL A 73 -4.96 -4.50 -6.30
CA VAL A 73 -3.80 -4.18 -5.49
C VAL A 73 -2.67 -3.61 -6.34
N ASN A 74 -2.45 -4.17 -7.54
CA ASN A 74 -1.44 -3.69 -8.48
C ASN A 74 -1.73 -2.25 -8.95
N LEU A 75 -2.99 -1.91 -9.20
CA LEU A 75 -3.39 -0.53 -9.50
C LEU A 75 -3.10 0.44 -8.34
N LEU A 76 -3.24 -0.01 -7.09
CA LEU A 76 -3.01 0.82 -5.90
C LEU A 76 -1.54 0.96 -5.53
N TRP A 77 -0.81 -0.15 -5.48
CA TRP A 77 0.53 -0.23 -4.91
C TRP A 77 1.62 -0.54 -5.94
N GLY A 78 1.23 -0.85 -7.18
CA GLY A 78 2.13 -1.32 -8.22
C GLY A 78 2.50 -2.79 -8.03
N PRO A 79 3.38 -3.31 -8.91
CA PRO A 79 3.81 -4.69 -8.85
C PRO A 79 4.64 -4.94 -7.58
N PRO A 80 4.63 -6.18 -7.05
CA PRO A 80 5.45 -6.53 -5.90
C PRO A 80 6.94 -6.46 -6.22
N ASP A 81 7.77 -6.19 -5.21
CA ASP A 81 9.23 -6.23 -5.35
C ASP A 81 9.72 -7.69 -5.47
N ARG A 82 8.98 -8.63 -4.87
CA ARG A 82 9.23 -10.07 -4.98
C ARG A 82 7.93 -10.86 -4.98
N GLU A 83 7.86 -11.83 -5.88
CA GLU A 83 6.75 -12.77 -6.02
C GLU A 83 7.27 -14.20 -5.81
N THR A 84 6.58 -14.98 -4.96
CA THR A 84 6.93 -16.38 -4.68
C THR A 84 5.70 -17.27 -4.61
N ASN A 85 5.91 -18.59 -4.60
CA ASN A 85 4.86 -19.60 -4.50
C ASN A 85 3.82 -19.48 -5.63
N ASP A 86 4.29 -19.43 -6.88
CA ASP A 86 3.47 -19.29 -8.09
C ASP A 86 2.49 -18.11 -8.06
N GLY A 87 2.96 -16.97 -7.55
CA GLY A 87 2.17 -15.74 -7.43
C GLY A 87 1.26 -15.67 -6.23
N ARG A 88 1.37 -16.63 -5.29
CA ARG A 88 0.55 -16.64 -4.07
C ARG A 88 1.10 -15.79 -2.94
N ILE A 89 2.34 -15.35 -3.04
CA ILE A 89 2.98 -14.53 -2.01
C ILE A 89 3.63 -13.35 -2.70
N TRP A 90 3.17 -12.14 -2.37
CA TRP A 90 3.74 -10.88 -2.82
C TRP A 90 4.43 -10.18 -1.65
N GLU A 91 5.65 -9.73 -1.85
CA GLU A 91 6.44 -9.04 -0.83
C GLU A 91 6.87 -7.66 -1.36
N TYR A 92 6.69 -6.64 -0.51
CA TYR A 92 7.10 -5.27 -0.80
C TYR A 92 8.22 -4.87 0.15
N TYR A 93 9.26 -4.28 -0.39
CA TYR A 93 10.47 -3.91 0.32
C TYR A 93 10.78 -2.42 0.21
N THR A 94 11.44 -1.89 1.23
CA THR A 94 12.07 -0.59 1.17
C THR A 94 13.29 -0.64 0.24
N ARG A 95 13.80 0.52 -0.18
CA ARG A 95 15.07 0.60 -0.94
C ARG A 95 16.27 0.03 -0.18
N GLU A 96 16.16 -0.08 1.15
CA GLU A 96 17.17 -0.64 2.05
C GLU A 96 17.03 -2.17 2.20
N GLY A 97 16.07 -2.80 1.51
CA GLY A 97 15.82 -4.24 1.57
C GLY A 97 15.04 -4.70 2.81
N LYS A 98 14.36 -3.79 3.53
CA LYS A 98 13.51 -4.16 4.67
C LYS A 98 12.10 -4.47 4.19
N LEU A 99 11.52 -5.58 4.66
CA LEU A 99 10.14 -5.94 4.34
C LEU A 99 9.19 -4.88 4.91
N ILE A 100 8.34 -4.32 4.06
CA ILE A 100 7.26 -3.38 4.44
C ILE A 100 6.02 -4.20 4.79
N THR A 101 5.59 -5.02 3.85
CA THR A 101 4.37 -5.81 3.96
C THR A 101 4.46 -7.02 3.03
N ARG A 102 3.78 -8.09 3.41
CA ARG A 102 3.59 -9.31 2.63
C ARG A 102 2.10 -9.54 2.45
N LEU A 103 1.71 -9.84 1.21
CA LEU A 103 0.36 -10.20 0.85
C LEU A 103 0.32 -11.69 0.54
N LEU A 104 -0.63 -12.39 1.16
CA LEU A 104 -0.92 -13.78 0.89
C LEU A 104 -2.18 -13.85 0.03
N TRP A 105 -2.12 -14.65 -1.02
CA TRP A 105 -3.18 -14.79 -2.00
C TRP A 105 -3.76 -16.20 -1.99
N LYS A 106 -5.08 -16.27 -2.12
CA LYS A 106 -5.81 -17.55 -2.22
C LYS A 106 -6.70 -17.59 -3.44
N ASN A 107 -7.06 -18.80 -3.83
CA ASN A 107 -8.16 -18.99 -4.76
C ASN A 107 -9.47 -18.57 -4.09
N PRO A 108 -10.39 -17.93 -4.84
CA PRO A 108 -11.67 -17.53 -4.29
C PRO A 108 -12.49 -18.77 -3.91
N GLU A 109 -13.14 -18.72 -2.75
CA GLU A 109 -13.97 -19.83 -2.24
C GLU A 109 -15.29 -19.99 -3.04
N GLN A 110 -15.73 -18.93 -3.69
CA GLN A 110 -16.90 -18.91 -4.56
C GLN A 110 -16.51 -18.36 -5.92
N ALA A 111 -17.04 -18.97 -6.98
CA ALA A 111 -16.91 -18.43 -8.32
C ALA A 111 -17.43 -17.00 -8.32
N ARG A 112 -16.53 -16.04 -8.60
CA ARG A 112 -16.91 -14.66 -8.89
C ARG A 112 -17.51 -14.61 -10.29
N LEU A 113 -17.75 -13.41 -10.82
CA LEU A 113 -18.34 -13.29 -12.16
C LEU A 113 -17.53 -13.98 -13.25
N LYS A 114 -18.24 -14.23 -14.34
CA LYS A 114 -17.71 -14.79 -15.58
C LYS A 114 -16.48 -14.02 -16.05
N GLY A 115 -15.32 -14.67 -16.06
CA GLY A 115 -14.03 -14.08 -16.43
C GLY A 115 -13.07 -13.84 -15.26
N TYR A 116 -13.56 -13.78 -14.02
CA TYR A 116 -12.77 -13.60 -12.80
C TYR A 116 -12.84 -14.81 -11.86
N GLU A 117 -13.36 -15.94 -12.34
CA GLU A 117 -13.60 -17.13 -11.52
C GLU A 117 -12.31 -17.73 -10.96
N ASN A 118 -11.18 -17.50 -11.64
CA ASN A 118 -9.86 -18.05 -11.29
C ASN A 118 -8.87 -16.98 -10.81
N GLU A 119 -9.29 -15.72 -10.67
CA GLU A 119 -8.37 -14.68 -10.21
C GLU A 119 -8.11 -14.82 -8.70
N LEU A 120 -6.83 -14.76 -8.33
CA LEU A 120 -6.42 -14.79 -6.93
C LEU A 120 -6.99 -13.58 -6.17
N VAL A 121 -7.37 -13.83 -4.93
CA VAL A 121 -7.89 -12.80 -4.02
C VAL A 121 -7.02 -12.70 -2.78
N LEU A 122 -6.92 -11.48 -2.26
CA LEU A 122 -6.11 -11.17 -1.11
C LEU A 122 -6.68 -11.90 0.11
N GLU A 123 -5.92 -12.83 0.66
CA GLU A 123 -6.28 -13.59 1.86
C GLU A 123 -5.94 -12.81 3.12
N SER A 124 -4.71 -12.32 3.19
CA SER A 124 -4.23 -11.62 4.38
C SER A 124 -3.07 -10.68 4.08
N ILE A 125 -2.94 -9.66 4.93
CA ILE A 125 -1.85 -8.69 4.90
C ILE A 125 -1.00 -8.86 6.15
N GLU A 126 0.26 -9.24 5.98
CA GLU A 126 1.25 -9.37 7.05
C GLU A 126 2.19 -8.14 7.05
N GLY A 127 2.14 -7.32 8.09
CA GLY A 127 2.97 -6.12 8.21
C GLY A 127 2.14 -4.84 8.07
N ASP A 128 2.66 -3.85 7.35
CA ASP A 128 1.97 -2.58 7.18
C ASP A 128 0.78 -2.70 6.22
N ARG A 129 -0.44 -2.55 6.77
CA ARG A 129 -1.70 -2.59 6.03
C ARG A 129 -1.92 -1.39 5.11
N TYR A 130 -1.23 -0.29 5.37
CA TYR A 130 -1.39 0.95 4.63
C TYR A 130 -0.20 1.24 3.71
N GLY A 131 0.76 0.32 3.62
CA GLY A 131 1.90 0.46 2.73
C GLY A 131 2.72 1.72 3.00
N GLY A 132 2.86 2.12 4.26
CA GLY A 132 3.54 3.34 4.69
C GLY A 132 2.65 4.58 4.78
N SER A 133 1.38 4.51 4.37
CA SER A 133 0.43 5.62 4.51
C SER A 133 -0.18 5.72 5.90
N PRO A 134 -0.62 6.91 6.34
CA PRO A 134 -1.48 7.01 7.50
C PRO A 134 -2.78 6.22 7.29
N ALA A 135 -3.31 5.65 8.37
CA ALA A 135 -4.62 4.99 8.34
C ALA A 135 -5.72 5.97 7.89
N PRO A 136 -6.78 5.49 7.22
CA PRO A 136 -7.91 6.33 6.85
C PRO A 136 -8.50 6.99 8.09
N THR A 137 -8.52 8.32 8.12
CA THR A 137 -9.29 9.04 9.13
C THR A 137 -10.78 8.85 8.83
N SER A 138 -11.59 8.62 9.87
CA SER A 138 -13.01 8.26 9.77
C SER A 138 -13.90 9.22 8.95
N LYS A 139 -13.37 10.37 8.53
CA LYS A 139 -14.04 11.34 7.66
C LYS A 139 -14.13 10.91 6.18
N SER A 140 -13.44 9.84 5.76
CA SER A 140 -13.49 9.34 4.37
C SER A 140 -14.56 8.29 4.11
N TYR A 141 -15.31 7.85 5.13
CA TYR A 141 -16.53 7.07 4.95
C TYR A 141 -17.67 7.98 4.47
N SER A 142 -17.56 8.45 3.22
CA SER A 142 -18.66 9.13 2.53
C SER A 142 -19.71 8.08 2.21
N ASN A 143 -20.70 7.94 3.10
CA ASN A 143 -21.97 7.28 2.82
C ASN A 143 -22.74 8.13 1.79
N TYR A 144 -22.42 8.01 0.51
CA TYR A 144 -23.24 8.51 -0.59
C TYR A 144 -23.29 7.49 -1.72
#